data_AF-A0A7X6P848-F1
#
_entry.id   AF-A0A7X6P848-F1
#
_cell.length_a   1.000
_cell.length_b   1.000
_cell.length_c   1.000
_cell.angle_alpha   90.00
_cell.angle_beta   90.00
_cell.angle_gamma   90.00
#
_symmetry.space_group_name_H-M   'P 1'
#
loop_
_entity.id
_entity.type
_entity.pdbx_description
1 polymer ?
#
loop_
_entity_poly.entity_id
_entity_poly.type
_entity_poly.pdbx_seq_one_letter_code
_entity_poly.pdbx_strand_id
1 'polypeptide(L)'
;GFVLLWLTWKYVSNIWSLTKSGPFLINTLLFIFWMGVAAWLYGRFVRPQYKKWVQFLLGFVAIAIIIWSAAYYLKWEPEKEANKQEQVQVEGMQPAEQEGWYVFTPELFYKLQEEGKPVYVEIGADWCTNCKTNEKKVLNQEDIIAEFERRGVIRLKGDFTRENPVLKDFMLQYGSIGVPFNMLFIPGEEPIKMPELFSKSDLKKALEHIPVKEKQ
;
A
#
# COMPACT_ATOMS: atom_id res chain seq x y z
N GLY A 1 -19.16 -24.70 -14.71
CA GLY A 1 -19.92 -23.47 -14.38
C GLY A 1 -19.53 -22.93 -13.02
N PHE A 2 -20.04 -23.54 -11.95
CA PHE A 2 -19.89 -23.03 -10.57
C PHE A 2 -18.46 -22.92 -10.05
N VAL A 3 -17.56 -23.85 -10.40
CA VAL A 3 -16.14 -23.79 -9.99
C VAL A 3 -15.43 -22.59 -10.63
N LEU A 4 -15.67 -22.34 -11.92
CA LEU A 4 -15.11 -21.17 -12.61
C LEU A 4 -15.69 -19.87 -12.03
N LEU A 5 -16.99 -19.82 -11.76
CA LEU A 5 -17.63 -18.66 -11.11
C LEU A 5 -17.06 -18.39 -9.71
N TRP A 6 -16.82 -19.44 -8.93
CA TRP A 6 -16.21 -19.33 -7.60
C TRP A 6 -14.74 -18.87 -7.68
N LEU A 7 -13.96 -19.41 -8.63
CA LEU A 7 -12.59 -18.98 -8.85
C LEU A 7 -12.52 -17.53 -9.33
N THR A 8 -13.37 -17.12 -10.27
CA THR A 8 -13.44 -15.73 -10.71
C THR A 8 -13.86 -14.80 -9.57
N TRP A 9 -14.84 -15.21 -8.76
CA TRP A 9 -15.25 -14.44 -7.58
C TRP A 9 -14.12 -14.32 -6.56
N LYS A 10 -13.39 -15.42 -6.29
CA LYS A 10 -12.24 -15.43 -5.38
C LYS A 10 -11.09 -14.56 -5.89
N TYR A 11 -10.80 -14.60 -7.19
CA TYR A 11 -9.79 -13.73 -7.80
C TYR A 11 -10.20 -12.26 -7.73
N VAL A 12 -11.47 -11.94 -8.03
CA VAL A 12 -12.01 -10.58 -7.92
C VAL A 12 -11.99 -10.10 -6.47
N SER A 13 -12.40 -10.92 -5.50
CA SER A 13 -12.34 -10.56 -4.08
C SER A 13 -10.91 -10.37 -3.58
N ASN A 14 -9.97 -11.14 -4.11
CA ASN A 14 -8.55 -11.00 -3.76
C ASN A 14 -7.97 -9.71 -4.36
N ILE A 15 -8.26 -9.41 -5.62
CA ILE A 15 -7.88 -8.13 -6.26
C ILE A 15 -8.51 -6.95 -5.51
N TRP A 16 -9.79 -7.06 -5.14
CA TRP A 16 -10.51 -6.06 -4.37
C TRP A 16 -9.93 -5.87 -2.97
N SER A 17 -9.47 -6.93 -2.30
CA SER A 17 -8.75 -6.85 -1.03
C SER A 17 -7.34 -6.26 -1.15
N LEU A 18 -6.72 -6.35 -2.32
CA LEU A 18 -5.36 -5.85 -2.58
C LEU A 18 -5.37 -4.37 -2.99
N THR A 19 -6.48 -3.87 -3.52
CA THR A 19 -6.66 -2.46 -3.85
C THR A 19 -7.51 -1.78 -2.78
N LYS A 20 -6.89 -1.00 -1.88
CA LYS A 20 -7.61 0.05 -1.10
C LYS A 20 -8.32 1.09 -2.02
N SER A 21 -8.19 0.94 -3.33
CA SER A 21 -8.89 1.63 -4.42
C SER A 21 -10.25 1.01 -4.81
N GLY A 22 -10.86 0.17 -3.96
CA GLY A 22 -12.17 -0.44 -4.20
C GLY A 22 -13.24 0.52 -4.77
N PRO A 23 -13.36 1.77 -4.27
CA PRO A 23 -14.29 2.76 -4.83
C PRO A 23 -13.92 3.22 -6.25
N PHE A 24 -12.62 3.36 -6.55
CA PHE A 24 -12.13 3.81 -7.85
C PHE A 24 -12.38 2.78 -8.95
N LEU A 25 -12.16 1.50 -8.62
CA LEU A 25 -12.37 0.39 -9.55
C LEU A 25 -13.86 0.23 -9.87
N ILE A 26 -14.73 0.36 -8.86
CA ILE A 26 -16.19 0.35 -9.05
C ILE A 26 -16.65 1.53 -9.91
N ASN A 27 -16.14 2.74 -9.64
CA ASN A 27 -16.48 3.93 -10.45
C ASN A 27 -16.04 3.77 -11.91
N THR A 28 -14.86 3.20 -12.14
CA THR A 28 -14.35 2.91 -13.50
C THR A 28 -15.23 1.90 -14.22
N LEU A 29 -15.64 0.83 -13.54
CA LEU A 29 -16.53 -0.19 -14.13
C LEU A 29 -17.92 0.37 -14.45
N LEU A 30 -18.47 1.21 -13.55
CA LEU A 30 -19.75 1.90 -13.79
C LEU A 30 -19.64 2.87 -14.97
N PHE A 31 -18.53 3.58 -15.12
CA PHE A 31 -18.27 4.44 -16.28
C PHE A 31 -18.25 3.64 -17.59
N ILE A 32 -17.52 2.52 -17.64
CA ILE A 32 -17.47 1.63 -18.82
C ILE A 32 -18.86 1.07 -19.14
N PHE A 33 -19.64 0.72 -18.13
CA PHE A 33 -21.03 0.26 -18.31
C PHE A 33 -21.89 1.33 -18.99
N TRP A 34 -21.84 2.59 -18.52
CA TRP A 34 -22.59 3.70 -19.12
C TRP A 34 -22.13 4.03 -20.54
N MET A 35 -20.83 3.91 -20.85
CA MET A 35 -20.33 3.98 -22.22
C MET A 35 -20.94 2.89 -23.12
N GLY A 36 -21.05 1.66 -22.62
CA GLY A 36 -21.69 0.56 -23.34
C GLY A 36 -23.17 0.82 -23.64
N VAL A 37 -23.91 1.38 -22.66
CA VAL A 37 -25.32 1.77 -22.84
C VAL A 37 -25.46 2.89 -23.87
N ALA A 38 -24.58 3.89 -23.85
CA ALA A 38 -24.57 4.98 -24.82
C ALA A 38 -24.27 4.48 -26.25
N ALA A 39 -23.28 3.60 -26.41
CA ALA A 39 -22.95 2.98 -27.70
C ALA A 39 -24.08 2.11 -28.25
N TRP A 40 -24.74 1.34 -27.38
CA TRP A 40 -25.90 0.52 -27.76
C TRP A 40 -27.10 1.37 -28.18
N LEU A 41 -27.44 2.42 -27.41
CA LEU A 41 -28.50 3.38 -27.76
C LEU A 41 -28.23 4.03 -29.12
N TYR A 42 -26.98 4.46 -29.35
CA TYR A 42 -26.58 5.05 -30.62
C TYR A 42 -26.73 4.05 -31.78
N GLY A 43 -26.15 2.84 -31.68
CA GLY A 43 -26.20 1.84 -32.76
C GLY A 43 -27.59 1.25 -33.03
N ARG A 44 -28.49 1.25 -32.04
CA ARG A 44 -29.85 0.72 -32.17
C ARG A 44 -30.81 1.67 -32.88
N PHE A 45 -30.63 2.99 -32.70
CA PHE A 45 -31.62 3.99 -33.09
C PHE A 45 -31.10 5.05 -34.07
N VAL A 46 -29.79 5.24 -34.22
CA VAL A 46 -29.19 6.07 -35.28
C VAL A 46 -29.01 5.23 -36.54
N ARG A 47 -30.11 4.71 -37.06
CA ARG A 47 -30.17 3.99 -38.34
C ARG A 47 -30.96 4.80 -39.36
N PRO A 48 -30.61 4.74 -40.67
CA PRO A 48 -31.26 5.55 -41.72
C PRO A 48 -32.79 5.38 -41.81
N GLN A 49 -33.30 4.27 -41.30
CA GLN A 49 -34.73 3.90 -41.22
C GLN A 49 -35.58 4.77 -40.28
N TYR A 50 -34.97 5.54 -39.37
CA TYR A 50 -35.70 6.41 -38.42
C TYR A 50 -35.68 7.88 -38.87
N LYS A 51 -36.68 8.67 -38.46
CA LYS A 51 -36.75 10.11 -38.78
C LYS A 51 -35.50 10.85 -38.28
N LYS A 52 -34.96 11.77 -39.10
CA LYS A 52 -33.72 12.51 -38.81
C LYS A 52 -33.71 13.19 -37.44
N TRP A 53 -34.84 13.76 -37.01
CA TRP A 53 -34.95 14.40 -35.70
C TRP A 53 -34.80 13.41 -34.52
N VAL A 54 -35.29 12.17 -34.65
CA VAL A 54 -35.12 11.12 -33.64
C VAL A 54 -33.65 10.69 -33.54
N GLN A 55 -32.93 10.66 -34.66
CA GLN A 55 -31.49 10.37 -34.69
C GLN A 55 -30.70 11.46 -33.95
N PHE A 56 -31.04 12.75 -34.17
CA PHE A 56 -30.40 13.87 -33.48
C PHE A 56 -30.67 13.86 -31.97
N LEU A 57 -31.93 13.65 -31.56
CA LEU A 57 -32.31 13.65 -30.15
C LEU A 57 -31.59 12.52 -29.39
N LEU A 58 -31.61 11.29 -29.92
CA LEU A 58 -30.99 10.14 -29.25
C LEU A 58 -29.46 10.20 -29.30
N GLY A 59 -28.87 10.79 -30.34
CA GLY A 59 -27.43 11.07 -30.37
C GLY A 59 -27.02 12.06 -29.28
N PHE A 60 -27.80 13.12 -29.06
CA PHE A 60 -27.53 14.10 -28.01
C PHE A 60 -27.68 13.49 -26.61
N VAL A 61 -28.68 12.63 -26.41
CA VAL A 61 -28.87 11.87 -25.16
C VAL A 61 -27.67 10.96 -24.88
N ALA A 62 -27.15 10.24 -25.88
CA ALA A 62 -25.96 9.40 -25.70
C ALA A 62 -24.72 10.22 -25.28
N ILE A 63 -24.51 11.38 -25.90
CA ILE A 63 -23.41 12.30 -25.55
C ILE A 63 -23.60 12.83 -24.13
N ALA A 64 -24.81 13.23 -23.76
CA ALA A 64 -25.12 13.73 -22.42
C ALA A 64 -24.86 12.68 -21.33
N ILE A 65 -25.20 11.41 -21.58
CA ILE A 65 -24.91 10.28 -20.68
C ILE A 65 -23.40 10.12 -20.47
N ILE A 66 -22.60 10.19 -21.55
CA ILE A 66 -21.14 10.07 -21.46
C ILE A 66 -20.57 11.21 -20.62
N ILE A 67 -20.95 12.46 -20.91
CA ILE A 67 -20.46 13.65 -20.19
C ILE A 67 -20.84 13.58 -18.71
N TRP A 68 -22.09 13.22 -18.40
CA TRP A 68 -22.56 13.08 -17.03
C TRP A 68 -21.82 11.96 -16.28
N SER A 69 -21.64 10.80 -16.90
CA SER A 69 -20.90 9.67 -16.31
C SER A 69 -19.43 10.02 -16.08
N ALA A 70 -18.79 10.75 -17.00
CA ALA A 70 -17.42 11.19 -16.84
C ALA A 70 -17.31 12.16 -15.65
N ALA A 71 -18.17 13.17 -15.58
CA ALA A 71 -18.16 14.15 -14.49
C ALA A 71 -18.43 13.53 -13.11
N TYR A 72 -19.27 12.48 -13.04
CA TYR A 72 -19.65 11.85 -11.78
C TYR A 72 -18.65 10.78 -11.31
N TYR A 73 -18.19 9.91 -12.22
CA TYR A 73 -17.34 8.75 -11.88
C TYR A 73 -15.84 9.04 -12.05
N LEU A 74 -15.46 9.88 -13.03
CA LEU A 74 -14.09 10.36 -13.19
C LEU A 74 -13.95 11.67 -12.41
N LYS A 75 -14.17 11.62 -11.10
CA LYS A 75 -13.68 12.67 -10.22
C LYS A 75 -12.16 12.65 -10.33
N TRP A 76 -11.66 13.50 -11.22
CA TRP A 76 -10.26 13.88 -11.31
C TRP A 76 -9.96 14.65 -10.04
N GLU A 77 -9.72 13.94 -8.93
CA GLU A 77 -8.89 14.50 -7.89
C GLU A 77 -7.57 14.80 -8.59
N PRO A 78 -7.16 16.08 -8.71
CA PRO A 78 -5.81 16.36 -9.20
C PRO A 78 -4.91 15.46 -8.38
N GLU A 79 -4.03 14.73 -9.08
CA GLU A 79 -2.92 14.04 -8.45
C GLU A 79 -2.46 15.01 -7.38
N LYS A 80 -2.60 14.62 -6.11
CA LYS A 80 -1.86 15.30 -5.07
C LYS A 80 -0.44 14.98 -5.48
N GLU A 81 0.12 15.80 -6.39
CA GLU A 81 1.54 15.97 -6.60
C GLU A 81 2.06 15.88 -5.20
N ALA A 82 2.79 14.79 -4.92
CA ALA A 82 3.28 14.49 -3.59
C ALA A 82 3.77 15.81 -3.04
N ASN A 83 2.98 16.37 -2.13
CA ASN A 83 3.05 17.79 -1.88
C ASN A 83 4.49 17.96 -1.42
N LYS A 84 5.28 18.80 -2.10
CA LYS A 84 6.65 19.10 -1.68
C LYS A 84 6.68 19.70 -0.26
N GLN A 85 5.51 19.85 0.37
CA GLN A 85 5.24 20.28 1.74
C GLN A 85 4.75 19.17 2.69
N GLU A 86 4.74 17.90 2.30
CA GLU A 86 4.71 16.76 3.24
C GLU A 86 6.01 15.94 3.10
N GLN A 87 7.16 16.63 3.03
CA GLN A 87 8.23 16.16 3.90
C GLN A 87 7.68 16.36 5.30
N VAL A 88 7.09 15.31 5.85
CA VAL A 88 6.75 15.32 7.26
C VAL A 88 8.09 15.42 7.97
N GLN A 89 8.51 16.65 8.28
CA GLN A 89 9.43 16.94 9.35
C GLN A 89 8.72 16.51 10.62
N VAL A 90 8.63 15.19 10.79
CA VAL A 90 8.22 14.59 12.04
C VAL A 90 9.42 14.76 12.94
N GLU A 91 9.46 15.86 13.68
CA GLU A 91 10.34 15.92 14.83
C GLU A 91 9.82 14.92 15.86
N GLY A 92 10.53 13.79 15.97
CA GLY A 92 10.32 12.79 17.00
C GLY A 92 9.61 11.51 16.54
N MET A 93 9.09 10.77 17.52
CA MET A 93 8.48 9.47 17.31
C MET A 93 6.97 9.63 17.10
N GLN A 94 6.51 9.63 15.84
CA GLN A 94 5.07 9.54 15.54
C GLN A 94 4.63 8.07 15.54
N PRO A 95 3.59 7.70 16.32
CA PRO A 95 3.02 6.37 16.26
C PRO A 95 2.52 6.06 14.85
N ALA A 96 2.85 4.87 14.34
CA ALA A 96 2.23 4.35 13.13
C ALA A 96 0.82 3.79 13.45
N GLU A 97 0.07 3.41 12.42
CA GLU A 97 -1.25 2.78 12.58
C GLU A 97 -1.17 1.46 13.38
N GLN A 98 -0.01 0.81 13.40
CA GLN A 98 0.26 -0.41 14.13
C GLN A 98 0.84 -0.10 15.52
N GLU A 99 0.28 -0.73 16.56
CA GLU A 99 0.69 -0.49 17.95
C GLU A 99 2.18 -0.83 18.17
N GLY A 100 2.90 0.09 18.82
CA GLY A 100 4.31 -0.06 19.13
C GLY A 100 5.26 0.14 17.94
N TRP A 101 4.73 0.52 16.78
CA TRP A 101 5.50 0.98 15.62
C TRP A 101 5.49 2.49 15.53
N TYR A 102 6.57 3.05 14.98
CA TYR A 102 6.67 4.47 14.66
C TYR A 102 6.83 4.67 13.16
N VAL A 103 6.35 5.79 12.64
CA VAL A 103 6.52 6.15 11.23
C VAL A 103 8.02 6.29 10.93
N PHE A 104 8.48 5.61 9.88
CA PHE A 104 9.85 5.74 9.42
C PHE A 104 10.07 7.11 8.76
N THR A 105 11.08 7.82 9.23
CA THR A 105 11.72 8.92 8.50
C THR A 105 13.24 8.74 8.58
N PRO A 106 14.01 9.13 7.54
CA PRO A 106 15.46 9.08 7.61
C PRO A 106 16.02 9.82 8.82
N GLU A 107 15.45 10.97 9.16
CA GLU A 107 15.88 11.81 10.29
C GLU A 107 15.72 11.07 11.63
N LEU A 108 14.55 10.42 11.85
CA LEU A 108 14.31 9.62 13.04
C LEU A 108 15.26 8.41 13.07
N PHE A 109 15.43 7.72 11.94
CA PHE A 109 16.32 6.57 11.86
C PHE A 109 17.76 6.94 12.26
N TYR A 110 18.34 7.98 11.65
CA TYR A 110 19.71 8.39 11.95
C TYR A 110 19.85 8.89 13.39
N LYS A 111 18.88 9.64 13.90
CA LYS A 111 18.87 10.06 15.31
C LYS A 111 18.91 8.85 16.27
N LEU A 112 18.15 7.80 15.99
CA LEU A 112 18.14 6.59 16.82
C LEU A 112 19.45 5.80 16.73
N GLN A 113 20.08 5.79 15.55
CA GLN A 113 21.42 5.20 15.38
C GLN A 113 22.47 6.00 16.17
N GLU A 114 22.44 7.33 16.13
CA GLU A 114 23.31 8.21 16.93
C GLU A 114 23.10 8.04 18.44
N GLU A 115 21.86 7.85 18.87
CA GLU A 115 21.50 7.54 20.27
C GLU A 115 21.91 6.11 20.69
N GLY A 116 22.50 5.31 19.80
CA GLY A 116 22.94 3.96 20.09
C GLY A 116 21.77 3.02 20.40
N LYS A 117 20.61 3.23 19.78
CA LYS A 117 19.43 2.38 19.98
C LYS A 117 19.31 1.33 18.86
N PRO A 118 18.99 0.07 19.18
CA PRO A 118 18.67 -0.92 18.16
C PRO A 118 17.34 -0.57 17.48
N VAL A 119 17.32 -0.68 16.15
CA VAL A 119 16.18 -0.30 15.32
C VAL A 119 15.82 -1.43 14.37
N TYR A 120 14.54 -1.82 14.33
CA TYR A 120 14.00 -2.69 13.31
C TYR A 120 13.21 -1.85 12.30
N VAL A 121 13.61 -1.91 11.03
CA VAL A 121 12.93 -1.18 9.95
C VAL A 121 12.16 -2.17 9.08
N GLU A 122 10.85 -1.95 8.98
CA GLU A 122 9.96 -2.63 8.03
C GLU A 122 9.43 -1.59 7.04
N ILE A 123 9.77 -1.74 5.76
CA ILE A 123 9.15 -0.97 4.69
C ILE A 123 8.32 -1.95 3.86
N GLY A 124 7.00 -1.71 3.87
CA GLY A 124 6.00 -2.55 3.25
C GLY A 124 5.18 -1.81 2.21
N ALA A 125 4.20 -2.49 1.61
CA ALA A 125 3.23 -1.88 0.71
C ALA A 125 1.92 -2.68 0.71
N ASP A 126 0.80 -2.02 0.39
CA ASP A 126 -0.52 -2.66 0.33
C ASP A 126 -0.59 -3.78 -0.73
N TRP A 127 0.17 -3.65 -1.82
CA TRP A 127 0.25 -4.66 -2.87
C TRP A 127 1.23 -5.81 -2.56
N CYS A 128 2.03 -5.69 -1.49
CA CYS A 128 3.07 -6.66 -1.13
C CYS A 128 2.50 -7.82 -0.29
N THR A 129 2.33 -8.98 -0.91
CA THR A 129 1.76 -10.18 -0.24
C THR A 129 2.70 -10.75 0.83
N ASN A 130 4.02 -10.74 0.59
CA ASN A 130 5.01 -11.22 1.55
C ASN A 130 5.06 -10.32 2.81
N CYS A 131 4.98 -9.00 2.63
CA CYS A 131 4.90 -8.01 3.71
C CYS A 131 3.71 -8.33 4.64
N LYS A 132 2.50 -8.44 4.08
CA LYS A 132 1.29 -8.80 4.82
C LYS A 132 1.40 -10.15 5.54
N THR A 133 2.11 -11.10 4.93
CA THR A 133 2.32 -12.42 5.53
C THR A 133 3.26 -12.34 6.74
N ASN A 134 4.40 -11.64 6.61
CA ASN A 134 5.35 -11.45 7.71
C ASN A 134 4.73 -10.64 8.86
N GLU A 135 4.00 -9.56 8.53
CA GLU A 135 3.27 -8.76 9.51
C GLU A 135 2.32 -9.64 10.34
N LYS A 136 1.44 -10.38 9.66
CA LYS A 136 0.40 -11.18 10.31
C LYS A 136 0.97 -12.38 11.08
N LYS A 137 1.96 -13.08 10.52
CA LYS A 137 2.45 -14.36 11.07
C LYS A 137 3.65 -14.22 12.00
N VAL A 138 4.36 -13.09 11.94
CA VAL A 138 5.62 -12.90 12.69
C VAL A 138 5.60 -11.58 13.46
N LEU A 139 5.58 -10.44 12.77
CA LEU A 139 5.89 -9.15 13.40
C LEU A 139 4.84 -8.69 14.42
N ASN A 140 3.56 -8.95 14.15
CA ASN A 140 2.45 -8.52 15.01
C ASN A 140 2.01 -9.61 16.00
N GLN A 141 2.91 -10.55 16.29
CA GLN A 141 2.63 -11.65 17.21
C GLN A 141 3.11 -11.27 18.61
N GLU A 142 2.28 -11.52 19.62
CA GLU A 142 2.54 -11.11 21.01
C GLU A 142 3.92 -11.54 21.52
N ASP A 143 4.35 -12.75 21.18
CA ASP A 143 5.65 -13.29 21.60
C ASP A 143 6.84 -12.59 20.94
N ILE A 144 6.65 -12.00 19.75
CA ILE A 144 7.66 -11.21 19.04
C ILE A 144 7.65 -9.76 19.53
N ILE A 145 6.46 -9.19 19.74
CA ILE A 145 6.30 -7.83 20.31
C ILE A 145 7.00 -7.76 21.68
N ALA A 146 6.74 -8.72 22.54
CA ALA A 146 7.38 -8.81 23.86
C ALA A 146 8.91 -8.97 23.77
N GLU A 147 9.42 -9.62 22.72
CA GLU A 147 10.86 -9.79 22.51
C GLU A 147 11.52 -8.47 22.08
N PHE A 148 10.89 -7.72 21.17
CA PHE A 148 11.33 -6.38 20.78
C PHE A 148 11.37 -5.45 22.00
N GLU A 149 10.32 -5.44 22.82
CA GLU A 149 10.25 -4.60 24.03
C GLU A 149 11.32 -4.99 25.06
N ARG A 150 11.50 -6.29 25.32
CA ARG A 150 12.49 -6.79 26.27
C ARG A 150 13.92 -6.36 25.90
N ARG A 151 14.21 -6.28 24.61
CA ARG A 151 15.52 -5.87 24.08
C ARG A 151 15.59 -4.37 23.75
N GLY A 152 14.50 -3.64 23.97
CA GLY A 152 14.42 -2.20 23.74
C GLY A 152 14.59 -1.80 22.27
N VAL A 153 14.17 -2.65 21.34
CA VAL A 153 14.26 -2.40 19.90
C VAL A 153 13.14 -1.49 19.46
N ILE A 154 13.49 -0.41 18.78
CA ILE A 154 12.51 0.53 18.22
C ILE A 154 12.11 0.05 16.84
N ARG A 155 10.80 -0.07 16.61
CA ARG A 155 10.24 -0.56 15.35
C ARG A 155 9.79 0.62 14.50
N LEU A 156 10.34 0.76 13.30
CA LEU A 156 9.99 1.80 12.33
C LEU A 156 9.28 1.19 11.13
N LYS A 157 8.15 1.79 10.72
CA LYS A 157 7.31 1.36 9.61
C LYS A 157 7.31 2.39 8.48
N GLY A 158 7.68 1.98 7.28
CA GLY A 158 7.57 2.77 6.05
C GLY A 158 6.49 2.23 5.11
N ASP A 159 5.76 3.12 4.45
CA ASP A 159 4.76 2.77 3.43
C ASP A 159 5.26 3.11 2.01
N PHE A 160 5.56 2.07 1.25
CA PHE A 160 6.02 2.14 -0.15
C PHE A 160 4.90 1.86 -1.16
N THR A 161 3.62 1.97 -0.78
CA THR A 161 2.48 1.73 -1.68
C THR A 161 2.50 2.63 -2.91
N ARG A 162 3.02 3.86 -2.78
CA ARG A 162 3.12 4.86 -3.86
C ARG A 162 4.56 5.16 -4.32
N GLU A 163 5.50 4.24 -4.10
CA GLU A 163 6.92 4.42 -4.48
C GLU A 163 7.53 5.74 -4.00
N ASN A 164 7.50 6.01 -2.69
CA ASN A 164 8.09 7.22 -2.14
C ASN A 164 9.61 7.28 -2.43
N PRO A 165 10.14 8.33 -3.10
CA PRO A 165 11.56 8.41 -3.47
C PRO A 165 12.50 8.41 -2.26
N VAL A 166 12.09 8.97 -1.13
CA VAL A 166 12.89 8.98 0.11
C VAL A 166 13.10 7.55 0.64
N LEU A 167 12.03 6.75 0.66
CA LEU A 167 12.12 5.34 1.07
C LEU A 167 12.93 4.52 0.06
N LYS A 168 12.76 4.81 -1.24
CA LYS A 168 13.52 4.15 -2.31
C LYS A 168 15.02 4.38 -2.13
N ASP A 169 15.44 5.63 -1.95
CA ASP A 169 16.84 5.98 -1.78
C ASP A 169 17.42 5.33 -0.52
N PHE A 170 16.68 5.33 0.59
CA PHE A 170 17.07 4.61 1.80
C PHE A 170 17.26 3.10 1.57
N MET A 171 16.28 2.43 0.95
CA MET A 171 16.38 0.99 0.65
C MET A 171 17.57 0.68 -0.27
N LEU A 172 17.85 1.54 -1.24
CA LEU A 172 18.96 1.38 -2.18
C LEU A 172 20.33 1.45 -1.47
N GLN A 173 20.48 2.30 -0.46
CA GLN A 173 21.70 2.36 0.37
C GLN A 173 22.02 1.00 1.02
N TYR A 174 20.97 0.22 1.35
CA TYR A 174 21.08 -1.11 1.94
C TYR A 174 20.85 -2.24 0.92
N GLY A 175 21.06 -1.96 -0.38
CA GLY A 175 21.05 -2.96 -1.44
C GLY A 175 19.67 -3.57 -1.73
N SER A 176 18.59 -2.82 -1.50
CA SER A 176 17.22 -3.25 -1.78
C SER A 176 16.54 -2.28 -2.75
N ILE A 177 15.91 -2.82 -3.79
CA ILE A 177 15.25 -2.03 -4.85
C ILE A 177 13.74 -1.84 -4.62
N GLY A 178 13.19 -2.44 -3.56
CA GLY A 178 11.76 -2.43 -3.25
C GLY A 178 11.44 -3.25 -2.01
N VAL A 179 10.14 -3.48 -1.80
CA VAL A 179 9.59 -4.21 -0.65
C VAL A 179 9.45 -5.70 -0.94
N PRO A 180 9.47 -6.59 0.08
CA PRO A 180 9.61 -6.31 1.51
C PRO A 180 11.04 -5.88 1.90
N PHE A 181 11.15 -4.77 2.62
CA PHE A 181 12.41 -4.40 3.27
C PHE A 181 12.26 -4.65 4.77
N ASN A 182 13.01 -5.61 5.29
CA ASN A 182 13.00 -5.97 6.71
C ASN A 182 14.46 -6.07 7.16
N MET A 183 14.89 -5.15 8.03
CA MET A 183 16.29 -5.07 8.45
C MET A 183 16.40 -4.66 9.91
N LEU A 184 17.28 -5.34 10.63
CA LEU A 184 17.62 -5.04 12.02
C LEU A 184 18.96 -4.32 12.06
N PHE A 185 18.97 -3.16 12.70
CA PHE A 185 20.14 -2.32 12.90
C PHE A 185 20.55 -2.38 14.37
N ILE A 186 21.76 -2.87 14.62
CA ILE A 186 22.33 -3.01 15.96
C ILE A 186 23.55 -2.07 16.04
N PRO A 187 23.63 -1.19 17.05
CA PRO A 187 24.76 -0.27 17.19
C PRO A 187 26.10 -1.03 17.25
N GLY A 188 27.01 -0.71 16.32
CA GLY A 188 28.34 -1.32 16.25
C GLY A 188 28.42 -2.65 15.51
N GLU A 189 27.32 -3.14 14.93
CA GLU A 189 27.29 -4.33 14.08
C GLU A 189 26.78 -4.02 12.67
N GLU A 190 27.07 -4.91 11.73
CA GLU A 190 26.50 -4.84 10.38
C GLU A 190 24.97 -5.07 10.40
N PRO A 191 24.19 -4.33 9.59
CA PRO A 191 22.74 -4.52 9.54
C PRO A 191 22.34 -5.94 9.12
N ILE A 192 21.45 -6.56 9.90
CA ILE A 192 20.95 -7.91 9.64
C ILE A 192 19.73 -7.83 8.73
N LYS A 193 19.89 -8.23 7.47
CA LYS A 193 18.79 -8.33 6.50
C LYS A 193 17.96 -9.59 6.73
N MET A 194 16.66 -9.43 6.92
CA MET A 194 15.73 -10.56 6.94
C MET A 194 15.40 -11.01 5.51
N PRO A 195 15.18 -12.32 5.27
CA PRO A 195 14.64 -12.81 4.00
C PRO A 195 13.28 -12.18 3.68
N GLU A 196 12.85 -12.22 2.41
CA GLU A 196 11.54 -11.68 2.01
C GLU A 196 10.36 -12.33 2.75
N LEU A 197 10.53 -13.60 3.11
CA LEU A 197 9.59 -14.35 3.94
C LEU A 197 10.38 -15.06 5.03
N PHE A 198 10.03 -14.83 6.29
CA PHE A 198 10.75 -15.39 7.43
C PHE A 198 9.80 -15.92 8.49
N SER A 199 10.32 -16.75 9.37
CA SER A 199 9.60 -17.32 10.51
C SER A 199 9.87 -16.55 11.80
N LYS A 200 9.06 -16.81 12.83
CA LYS A 200 9.31 -16.30 14.18
C LYS A 200 10.68 -16.69 14.72
N SER A 201 11.14 -17.90 14.43
CA SER A 201 12.46 -18.37 14.87
C SER A 201 13.59 -17.61 14.22
N ASP A 202 13.45 -17.22 12.94
CA ASP A 202 14.50 -16.46 12.25
C ASP A 202 14.65 -15.07 12.88
N LEU A 203 13.53 -14.41 13.15
CA LEU A 203 13.55 -13.09 13.80
C LEU A 203 14.07 -13.17 15.24
N LYS A 204 13.68 -14.19 16.02
CA LYS A 204 14.20 -14.36 17.39
C LYS A 204 15.72 -14.56 17.40
N LYS A 205 16.26 -15.37 16.48
CA LYS A 205 17.71 -15.54 16.32
C LYS A 205 18.42 -14.23 15.97
N ALA A 206 17.83 -13.40 15.12
CA ALA A 206 18.38 -12.08 14.83
C ALA A 206 18.39 -11.19 16.10
N LEU A 207 17.29 -11.19 16.86
CA LEU A 207 17.17 -10.43 18.11
C LEU A 207 18.10 -10.90 19.23
N GLU A 208 18.53 -12.16 19.23
CA GLU A 208 19.48 -12.70 20.22
C GLU A 208 20.83 -11.97 20.27
N HIS A 209 21.21 -11.27 19.19
CA HIS A 209 22.42 -10.44 19.12
C HIS A 209 22.35 -9.21 20.04
N ILE A 210 21.14 -8.78 20.43
CA ILE A 210 20.94 -7.60 21.29
C ILE A 210 20.76 -8.06 22.73
N PRO A 211 21.59 -7.66 23.70
CA PRO A 211 21.41 -8.05 25.09
C PRO A 211 20.05 -7.58 25.64
N VAL A 212 19.44 -8.37 26.50
CA VAL A 212 18.19 -8.00 27.18
C VAL A 212 18.44 -6.79 28.07
N LYS A 213 17.55 -5.80 28.06
CA LYS A 213 17.60 -4.70 29.04
C LYS A 213 17.37 -5.30 30.43
N GLU A 214 18.39 -5.25 31.27
CA GLU A 214 18.21 -5.52 32.71
C GLU A 214 17.22 -4.49 33.25
N LYS A 215 16.17 -4.97 33.96
CA LYS A 215 15.24 -4.08 34.66
C LYS A 215 16.02 -3.36 35.76
N GLN A 216 16.31 -2.08 35.57
CA GLN A 216 16.62 -1.16 36.66
C GLN A 216 15.37 -0.93 37.52
#